data_AF-A0A6J4P7U3-F1
#
_entry.id   AF-A0A6J4P7U3-F1
#
_cell.length_a   1.000
_cell.length_b   1.000
_cell.length_c   1.000
_cell.angle_alpha   90.00
_cell.angle_beta   90.00
_cell.angle_gamma   90.00
#
_symmetry.space_group_name_H-M   'P 1'
#
loop_
_entity.id
_entity.type
_entity.pdbx_description
1 polymer ?
#
loop_
_entity_poly.entity_id
_entity_poly.type
_entity_poly.pdbx_seq_one_letter_code
_entity_poly.pdbx_strand_id
1 'polypeptide(L)'
;METGFWKARISTASLTVLIAVVAAGVLAASSAAGAAFPGTNGKIAFQSIRDASGEIYTTGASGGEAARITFRLGGNVEPAYSPDGSRIAFNRGGDIHVMNASGLSPEGIGSRRLTSMGGAESDPTWSPDGTRIAFLSNTAALDGQSDPEIWVMNADGTNQEPLTENVFQERDPAWSPKGERIAFVSERRPAPFNDTDSNIYVMDAGGTNQASITSNVSNSTAPYQGYDEDPVWSPDGNKIAYVHGRTGTGGDGRDIWIMDPDGASKSNITDDAEPPGTPVSDTDNFTSEFEPAWSPEGNKIAYVLVRTGDTNQDIAVMDPDGTDEAAIDTGDDTRKDEKPDWQPIPACTITGSGAISGTPSKDVICGGASNDTINGADGDDIILGNGGNDSLVGGDGNDTVNGGIGVDTVSYPGATPVRANLTTEFATGVGSDILLGIENLKGSGAGDTLTGSAVANTLVGGDGADELLGVGGKDKINSRDRAKNDTVNGGPGTDACTTDTREVSIRSCE
;
A
#
# COMPACT_ATOMS: atom_id res chain seq x y z
N MET A 1 -71.21 -22.28 -54.31
CA MET A 1 -70.64 -20.94 -54.05
C MET A 1 -69.29 -21.17 -53.39
N GLU A 2 -68.31 -21.58 -54.21
CA GLU A 2 -67.10 -20.80 -54.60
C GLU A 2 -66.09 -20.76 -53.44
N THR A 3 -64.93 -21.44 -53.37
CA THR A 3 -63.77 -21.71 -54.27
C THR A 3 -63.14 -20.48 -54.92
N GLY A 4 -61.89 -20.14 -54.54
CA GLY A 4 -61.04 -19.19 -55.25
C GLY A 4 -59.65 -18.99 -54.62
N PHE A 5 -58.66 -19.71 -55.13
CA PHE A 5 -57.22 -19.66 -54.82
C PHE A 5 -56.47 -18.52 -55.58
N TRP A 6 -55.23 -18.26 -55.13
CA TRP A 6 -53.98 -17.88 -55.87
C TRP A 6 -53.38 -16.48 -55.62
N LYS A 7 -52.17 -16.44 -55.02
CA LYS A 7 -50.91 -16.30 -55.78
C LYS A 7 -49.66 -16.61 -54.94
N ALA A 8 -48.74 -17.34 -55.57
CA ALA A 8 -47.46 -17.83 -55.07
C ALA A 8 -46.28 -16.90 -55.41
N ARG A 9 -45.15 -17.03 -54.68
CA ARG A 9 -43.75 -17.19 -55.17
C ARG A 9 -42.77 -17.21 -53.97
N ILE A 10 -42.13 -18.35 -53.67
CA ILE A 10 -40.76 -18.81 -54.07
C ILE A 10 -39.61 -18.13 -53.31
N SER A 11 -39.01 -18.92 -52.40
CA SER A 11 -37.57 -19.21 -52.17
C SER A 11 -36.54 -18.06 -52.12
N THR A 12 -35.82 -17.98 -50.99
CA THR A 12 -34.42 -18.45 -50.87
C THR A 12 -34.09 -18.70 -49.40
N ALA A 13 -33.62 -19.90 -49.09
CA ALA A 13 -32.95 -20.21 -47.83
C ALA A 13 -31.60 -19.49 -47.77
N SER A 14 -31.28 -18.87 -46.63
CA SER A 14 -29.91 -18.58 -46.25
C SER A 14 -29.67 -19.24 -44.89
N LEU A 15 -28.88 -20.31 -44.95
CA LEU A 15 -28.33 -21.02 -43.82
C LEU A 15 -27.38 -20.05 -43.11
N THR A 16 -27.75 -19.55 -41.93
CA THR A 16 -26.80 -18.90 -41.03
C THR A 16 -26.67 -19.77 -39.80
N VAL A 17 -25.48 -20.34 -39.64
CA VAL A 17 -25.06 -21.10 -38.46
C VAL A 17 -25.12 -20.15 -37.27
N LEU A 18 -26.07 -20.40 -36.36
CA LEU A 18 -26.09 -19.74 -35.05
C LEU A 18 -24.98 -20.38 -34.21
N ILE A 19 -23.79 -19.78 -34.18
CA ILE A 19 -22.83 -20.07 -33.11
C ILE A 19 -23.39 -19.38 -31.86
N ALA A 20 -24.07 -20.17 -31.02
CA ALA A 20 -24.37 -19.76 -29.66
C ALA A 20 -23.04 -19.70 -28.90
N VAL A 21 -22.45 -18.51 -28.79
CA VAL A 21 -21.45 -18.24 -27.75
C VAL A 21 -22.24 -18.09 -26.46
N VAL A 22 -22.05 -19.06 -25.57
CA VAL A 22 -22.49 -19.03 -24.19
C VAL A 22 -21.87 -17.79 -23.54
N ALA A 23 -22.68 -16.76 -23.29
CA ALA A 23 -22.34 -15.69 -22.36
C ALA A 23 -22.36 -16.29 -20.96
N ALA A 24 -21.25 -16.94 -20.59
CA ALA A 24 -20.93 -17.19 -19.19
C ALA A 24 -20.56 -15.84 -18.58
N GLY A 25 -21.21 -15.53 -17.46
CA GLY A 25 -21.13 -14.24 -16.80
C GLY A 25 -19.70 -13.83 -16.47
N VAL A 26 -19.43 -12.57 -16.76
CA VAL A 26 -18.60 -11.76 -15.88
C VAL A 26 -19.61 -10.80 -15.27
N LEU A 27 -20.00 -11.04 -14.01
CA LEU A 27 -20.46 -9.93 -13.20
C LEU A 27 -19.37 -8.87 -13.33
N ALA A 28 -19.75 -7.67 -13.75
CA ALA A 28 -18.87 -6.53 -13.66
C ALA A 28 -18.29 -6.52 -12.25
N ALA A 29 -16.98 -6.80 -12.15
CA ALA A 29 -16.22 -6.32 -11.03
C ALA A 29 -16.52 -4.82 -11.01
N SER A 30 -17.02 -4.37 -9.86
CA SER A 30 -17.08 -2.96 -9.52
C SER A 30 -15.79 -2.29 -9.96
N SER A 31 -15.95 -1.05 -10.42
CA SER A 31 -14.88 -0.09 -10.68
C SER A 31 -13.59 -0.43 -9.94
N ALA A 32 -12.46 -0.33 -10.64
CA ALA A 32 -11.17 -0.11 -10.00
C ALA A 32 -11.31 1.09 -9.03
N ALA A 33 -11.70 0.80 -7.79
CA ALA A 33 -11.51 1.65 -6.66
C ALA A 33 -10.00 1.84 -6.56
N GLY A 34 -9.58 3.08 -6.36
CA GLY A 34 -8.24 3.56 -6.66
C GLY A 34 -7.16 2.60 -6.21
N ALA A 35 -6.34 2.16 -7.16
CA ALA A 35 -5.15 1.37 -6.88
C ALA A 35 -4.38 2.06 -5.75
N ALA A 36 -4.28 1.37 -4.61
CA ALA A 36 -3.58 1.86 -3.45
C ALA A 36 -2.15 2.22 -3.84
N PHE A 37 -1.70 3.43 -3.52
CA PHE A 37 -0.30 3.82 -3.61
C PHE A 37 0.49 3.05 -2.54
N PRO A 38 1.53 2.31 -2.93
CA PRO A 38 2.41 1.73 -1.95
C PRO A 38 3.83 2.28 -2.16
N GLY A 39 4.51 2.67 -1.08
CA GLY A 39 5.74 3.47 -1.21
C GLY A 39 6.78 2.87 -2.16
N THR A 40 7.36 3.77 -2.97
CA THR A 40 8.45 3.69 -3.97
C THR A 40 8.62 2.49 -4.91
N ASN A 41 7.97 1.36 -4.66
CA ASN A 41 7.88 0.18 -5.53
C ASN A 41 6.57 -0.57 -5.35
N GLY A 42 5.67 0.00 -4.56
CA GLY A 42 4.42 -0.66 -4.34
C GLY A 42 4.42 -1.74 -3.25
N LYS A 43 5.46 -1.86 -2.43
CA LYS A 43 5.60 -3.03 -1.57
C LYS A 43 5.08 -2.87 -0.15
N ILE A 44 4.38 -3.90 0.31
CA ILE A 44 4.08 -4.17 1.71
C ILE A 44 4.91 -5.38 2.11
N ALA A 45 5.73 -5.26 3.16
CA ALA A 45 6.33 -6.41 3.83
C ALA A 45 5.36 -6.95 4.86
N PHE A 46 5.33 -8.25 5.04
CA PHE A 46 4.45 -8.90 6.01
C PHE A 46 4.99 -10.27 6.37
N GLN A 47 4.56 -10.81 7.50
CA GLN A 47 4.89 -12.17 7.89
C GLN A 47 3.86 -13.16 7.34
N SER A 48 4.31 -14.34 6.92
CA SER A 48 3.43 -15.39 6.44
C SER A 48 3.89 -16.77 6.86
N ILE A 49 2.95 -17.66 7.15
CA ILE A 49 3.22 -19.07 7.53
C ILE A 49 3.18 -20.06 6.36
N ARG A 50 3.25 -19.54 5.12
CA ARG A 50 3.36 -20.32 3.86
C ARG A 50 4.30 -21.51 3.90
N ASP A 51 5.44 -21.36 4.58
CA ASP A 51 6.53 -22.34 4.60
C ASP A 51 6.83 -22.95 5.99
N ALA A 52 5.78 -23.12 6.80
CA ALA A 52 5.77 -23.80 8.11
C ALA A 52 6.27 -23.01 9.34
N SER A 53 7.41 -22.32 9.27
CA SER A 53 7.76 -21.26 10.24
C SER A 53 7.40 -19.90 9.63
N GLY A 54 7.01 -18.90 10.42
CA GLY A 54 6.78 -17.54 9.89
C GLY A 54 7.98 -17.07 9.07
N GLU A 55 7.72 -16.46 7.92
CA GLU A 55 8.72 -15.90 7.02
C GLU A 55 8.26 -14.54 6.50
N ILE A 56 9.21 -13.69 6.12
CA ILE A 56 8.88 -12.36 5.60
C ILE A 56 8.69 -12.46 4.09
N TYR A 57 7.56 -11.93 3.64
CA TYR A 57 7.16 -11.80 2.26
C TYR A 57 6.99 -10.33 1.90
N THR A 58 7.01 -10.05 0.60
CA THR A 58 6.62 -8.75 0.05
C THR A 58 5.62 -8.93 -1.07
N THR A 59 4.61 -8.08 -1.13
CA THR A 59 3.65 -8.02 -2.24
C THR A 59 3.44 -6.58 -2.69
N GLY A 60 2.95 -6.40 -3.91
CA GLY A 60 2.43 -5.11 -4.37
C GLY A 60 1.13 -4.77 -3.62
N ALA A 61 0.83 -3.51 -3.27
CA ALA A 61 -0.47 -3.22 -2.63
C ALA A 61 -1.66 -3.23 -3.58
N SER A 62 -1.42 -3.37 -4.90
CA SER A 62 -2.44 -3.78 -5.87
C SER A 62 -2.68 -5.30 -5.88
N GLY A 63 -1.99 -6.06 -5.01
CA GLY A 63 -1.94 -7.52 -5.04
C GLY A 63 -0.90 -8.06 -6.01
N GLY A 64 -0.81 -9.39 -6.05
CA GLY A 64 0.15 -10.14 -6.87
C GLY A 64 0.79 -11.30 -6.11
N GLU A 65 1.52 -12.15 -6.81
CA GLU A 65 2.21 -13.28 -6.19
C GLU A 65 3.23 -12.77 -5.16
N ALA A 66 3.01 -13.08 -3.88
CA ALA A 66 3.88 -12.67 -2.80
C ALA A 66 5.28 -13.28 -2.95
N ALA A 67 6.30 -12.43 -2.90
CA ALA A 67 7.70 -12.85 -3.00
C ALA A 67 8.31 -13.03 -1.60
N ARG A 68 8.77 -14.25 -1.31
CA ARG A 68 9.51 -14.55 -0.07
C ARG A 68 10.89 -13.88 -0.09
N ILE A 69 11.27 -13.22 1.02
CA ILE A 69 12.58 -12.54 1.13
C ILE A 69 13.47 -13.06 2.28
N THR A 70 12.94 -13.85 3.23
CA THR A 70 13.76 -14.61 4.20
C THR A 70 13.78 -16.08 3.86
N PHE A 71 14.92 -16.77 3.99
CA PHE A 71 15.06 -18.18 3.58
C PHE A 71 15.62 -19.10 4.68
N ARG A 72 15.83 -18.57 5.88
CA ARG A 72 16.42 -19.32 7.00
C ARG A 72 15.34 -19.77 7.97
N LEU A 73 15.36 -21.07 8.26
CA LEU A 73 14.56 -21.72 9.30
C LEU A 73 14.74 -21.00 10.65
N GLY A 74 13.65 -20.67 11.34
CA GLY A 74 13.73 -20.04 12.66
C GLY A 74 12.54 -19.15 13.06
N GLY A 75 11.54 -18.94 12.20
CA GLY A 75 10.45 -17.98 12.45
C GLY A 75 10.97 -16.56 12.32
N ASN A 76 10.82 -15.97 11.14
CA ASN A 76 11.12 -14.58 10.84
C ASN A 76 9.78 -13.83 10.81
N VAL A 77 9.56 -12.95 11.78
CA VAL A 77 8.26 -12.32 12.08
C VAL A 77 8.45 -10.83 12.36
N GLU A 78 7.35 -10.08 12.37
CA GLU A 78 7.31 -8.65 12.72
C GLU A 78 8.28 -7.79 11.88
N PRO A 79 8.13 -7.77 10.54
CA PRO A 79 8.98 -6.95 9.69
C PRO A 79 8.72 -5.46 9.92
N ALA A 80 9.80 -4.67 9.98
CA ALA A 80 9.76 -3.22 10.03
C ALA A 80 10.83 -2.60 9.12
N TYR A 81 10.40 -1.92 8.05
CA TYR A 81 11.23 -1.16 7.14
C TYR A 81 11.94 -0.01 7.86
N SER A 82 13.18 0.24 7.48
CA SER A 82 13.86 1.48 7.81
C SER A 82 13.21 2.65 7.05
N PRO A 83 13.28 3.90 7.57
CA PRO A 83 12.62 5.06 6.95
C PRO A 83 13.11 5.39 5.53
N ASP A 84 14.31 4.92 5.17
CA ASP A 84 14.86 5.04 3.81
C ASP A 84 14.49 3.86 2.89
N GLY A 85 13.65 2.92 3.37
CA GLY A 85 13.22 1.73 2.66
C GLY A 85 14.33 0.73 2.29
N SER A 86 15.57 0.95 2.76
CA SER A 86 16.74 0.16 2.34
C SER A 86 16.94 -1.12 3.15
N ARG A 87 16.39 -1.17 4.37
CA ARG A 87 16.56 -2.26 5.33
C ARG A 87 15.23 -2.67 5.94
N ILE A 88 15.18 -3.89 6.47
CA ILE A 88 14.08 -4.42 7.27
C ILE A 88 14.67 -4.94 8.58
N ALA A 89 14.20 -4.44 9.71
CA ALA A 89 14.39 -5.04 11.03
C ALA A 89 13.29 -6.07 11.27
N PHE A 90 13.60 -7.15 11.98
CA PHE A 90 12.63 -8.22 12.24
C PHE A 90 13.07 -9.09 13.40
N ASN A 91 12.11 -9.79 14.00
CA ASN A 91 12.36 -10.81 15.01
C ASN A 91 12.73 -12.14 14.35
N ARG A 92 13.80 -12.76 14.84
CA ARG A 92 14.13 -14.15 14.52
C ARG A 92 14.48 -14.91 15.79
N GLY A 93 13.61 -15.85 16.17
CA GLY A 93 13.86 -16.74 17.30
C GLY A 93 14.03 -16.02 18.63
N GLY A 94 13.41 -14.84 18.80
CA GLY A 94 13.50 -14.01 20.00
C GLY A 94 14.66 -13.02 20.01
N ASP A 95 15.30 -12.76 18.87
CA ASP A 95 16.34 -11.74 18.73
C ASP A 95 16.03 -10.81 17.55
N ILE A 96 16.33 -9.52 17.69
CA ILE A 96 16.18 -8.55 16.61
C ILE A 96 17.34 -8.68 15.61
N HIS A 97 16.98 -8.78 14.34
CA HIS A 97 17.89 -8.83 13.20
C HIS A 97 17.57 -7.70 12.22
N VAL A 98 18.54 -7.36 11.36
CA VAL A 98 18.34 -6.43 10.24
C VAL A 98 18.89 -7.02 8.94
N MET A 99 18.20 -6.82 7.83
CA MET A 99 18.64 -7.22 6.48
C MET A 99 18.41 -6.11 5.45
N ASN A 100 18.99 -6.26 4.26
CA ASN A 100 18.65 -5.40 3.12
C ASN A 100 17.23 -5.72 2.62
N ALA A 101 16.45 -4.69 2.31
CA ALA A 101 15.06 -4.82 1.84
C ALA A 101 14.93 -5.56 0.51
N SER A 102 15.95 -5.53 -0.35
CA SER A 102 15.91 -6.20 -1.65
C SER A 102 15.94 -7.73 -1.56
N GLY A 103 16.25 -8.33 -0.41
CA GLY A 103 16.33 -9.78 -0.23
C GLY A 103 17.47 -10.49 -1.00
N LEU A 104 18.13 -9.79 -1.92
CA LEU A 104 19.16 -10.31 -2.83
C LEU A 104 20.57 -10.19 -2.20
N SER A 105 20.86 -10.93 -1.13
CA SER A 105 22.28 -11.16 -0.79
C SER A 105 22.81 -12.30 -1.66
N PRO A 106 23.86 -12.11 -2.49
CA PRO A 106 24.43 -13.17 -3.34
C PRO A 106 25.06 -14.33 -2.54
N GLU A 107 25.18 -14.20 -1.21
CA GLU A 107 25.75 -15.22 -0.32
C GLU A 107 24.70 -16.04 0.44
N GLY A 108 23.40 -15.80 0.21
CA GLY A 108 22.31 -16.56 0.83
C GLY A 108 22.13 -16.36 2.35
N ILE A 109 22.76 -15.34 2.95
CA ILE A 109 22.80 -15.11 4.41
C ILE A 109 22.93 -13.59 4.67
N GLY A 110 21.86 -12.81 4.45
CA GLY A 110 21.93 -11.35 4.41
C GLY A 110 21.52 -10.58 5.67
N SER A 111 21.20 -11.25 6.78
CA SER A 111 20.76 -10.57 8.00
C SER A 111 21.80 -10.56 9.12
N ARG A 112 21.91 -9.43 9.81
CA ARG A 112 22.80 -9.21 10.95
C ARG A 112 21.97 -9.20 12.23
N ARG A 113 22.34 -10.04 13.19
CA ARG A 113 21.76 -10.03 14.54
C ARG A 113 22.18 -8.76 15.29
N LEU A 114 21.24 -8.08 15.93
CA LEU A 114 21.45 -6.85 16.69
C LEU A 114 21.42 -7.09 18.20
N THR A 115 20.50 -7.92 18.68
CA THR A 115 20.35 -8.21 20.12
C THR A 115 20.87 -9.60 20.48
N SER A 116 21.29 -9.76 21.73
CA SER A 116 21.61 -11.05 22.34
C SER A 116 21.53 -10.94 23.86
N MET A 117 20.43 -10.37 24.37
CA MET A 117 20.32 -9.93 25.77
C MET A 117 19.86 -11.05 26.72
N GLY A 118 19.55 -12.24 26.20
CA GLY A 118 19.13 -13.39 27.00
C GLY A 118 17.65 -13.38 27.39
N GLY A 119 16.90 -12.35 27.00
CA GLY A 119 15.43 -12.37 26.90
C GLY A 119 14.97 -12.74 25.49
N ALA A 120 13.65 -12.81 25.31
CA ALA A 120 13.03 -12.76 24.01
C ALA A 120 12.74 -11.29 23.66
N GLU A 121 13.18 -10.88 22.49
CA GLU A 121 12.92 -9.58 21.91
C GLU A 121 11.94 -9.67 20.74
N SER A 122 11.05 -8.67 20.59
CA SER A 122 10.01 -8.60 19.55
C SER A 122 9.69 -7.16 19.14
N ASP A 123 8.82 -7.00 18.14
CA ASP A 123 8.19 -5.74 17.71
C ASP A 123 9.18 -4.59 17.44
N PRO A 124 10.20 -4.79 16.58
CA PRO A 124 11.12 -3.74 16.25
C PRO A 124 10.43 -2.62 15.45
N THR A 125 10.71 -1.36 15.78
CA THR A 125 10.27 -0.18 15.03
C THR A 125 11.39 0.84 14.90
N TRP A 126 11.54 1.45 13.74
CA TRP A 126 12.62 2.41 13.48
C TRP A 126 12.24 3.82 13.91
N SER A 127 13.21 4.56 14.46
CA SER A 127 13.07 6.01 14.56
C SER A 127 13.00 6.62 13.15
N PRO A 128 12.28 7.73 12.93
CA PRO A 128 12.08 8.31 11.59
C PRO A 128 13.37 8.78 10.90
N ASP A 129 14.42 9.06 11.66
CA ASP A 129 15.75 9.40 11.14
C ASP A 129 16.61 8.16 10.81
N GLY A 130 16.12 6.95 11.07
CA GLY A 130 16.79 5.68 10.81
C GLY A 130 17.99 5.40 11.72
N THR A 131 18.18 6.19 12.78
CA THR A 131 19.37 6.09 13.66
C THR A 131 19.16 5.16 14.85
N ARG A 132 17.92 4.91 15.26
CA ARG A 132 17.54 4.08 16.41
C ARG A 132 16.44 3.08 16.05
N ILE A 133 16.34 2.03 16.85
CA ILE A 133 15.28 1.03 16.81
C ILE A 133 14.72 0.91 18.23
N ALA A 134 13.41 1.10 18.39
CA ALA A 134 12.71 0.69 19.60
C ALA A 134 12.19 -0.73 19.42
N PHE A 135 12.13 -1.51 20.49
CA PHE A 135 11.72 -2.91 20.45
C PHE A 135 11.30 -3.36 21.85
N LEU A 136 10.63 -4.50 21.93
CA LEU A 136 10.27 -5.12 23.18
C LEU A 136 11.37 -6.06 23.66
N SER A 137 11.66 -6.10 24.97
CA SER A 137 12.49 -7.14 25.58
C SER A 137 11.90 -7.54 26.92
N ASN A 138 11.92 -8.85 27.23
CA ASN A 138 11.53 -9.37 28.54
C ASN A 138 12.74 -9.83 29.38
N THR A 139 13.90 -9.20 29.16
CA THR A 139 15.14 -9.58 29.81
C THR A 139 15.12 -9.27 31.30
N ALA A 140 15.31 -10.29 32.13
CA ALA A 140 15.39 -10.14 33.59
C ALA A 140 16.67 -9.48 34.10
N ALA A 141 17.47 -8.90 33.22
CA ALA A 141 18.77 -8.33 33.54
C ALA A 141 18.68 -7.05 34.40
N LEU A 142 17.54 -6.34 34.38
CA LEU A 142 17.38 -5.06 35.07
C LEU A 142 16.91 -5.23 36.53
N ASP A 143 15.76 -5.88 36.71
CA ASP A 143 15.05 -5.91 37.99
C ASP A 143 14.75 -7.34 38.50
N GLY A 144 15.15 -8.36 37.72
CA GLY A 144 14.94 -9.77 38.01
C GLY A 144 13.55 -10.30 37.67
N GLN A 145 12.70 -9.49 37.05
CA GLN A 145 11.39 -9.90 36.52
C GLN A 145 11.51 -10.23 35.02
N SER A 146 10.48 -10.81 34.42
CA SER A 146 10.50 -11.16 32.98
C SER A 146 9.27 -10.62 32.29
N ASP A 147 8.76 -9.50 32.80
CA ASP A 147 7.77 -8.70 32.12
C ASP A 147 8.40 -8.01 30.90
N PRO A 148 7.63 -7.77 29.83
CA PRO A 148 8.14 -7.09 28.66
C PRO A 148 8.23 -5.57 28.88
N GLU A 149 9.39 -4.99 28.58
CA GLU A 149 9.62 -3.54 28.59
C GLU A 149 9.97 -3.00 27.19
N ILE A 150 9.73 -1.70 26.98
CA ILE A 150 10.18 -0.99 25.79
C ILE A 150 11.65 -0.62 25.94
N TRP A 151 12.47 -1.07 25.01
CA TRP A 151 13.89 -0.77 24.89
C TRP A 151 14.17 0.03 23.61
N VAL A 152 15.32 0.70 23.60
CA VAL A 152 15.86 1.36 22.41
C VAL A 152 17.32 0.98 22.20
N MET A 153 17.74 0.93 20.94
CA MET A 153 19.14 0.76 20.55
C MET A 153 19.47 1.65 19.36
N ASN A 154 20.76 1.87 19.12
CA ASN A 154 21.21 2.39 17.83
C ASN A 154 20.85 1.39 16.73
N ALA A 155 20.63 1.87 15.50
CA ALA A 155 20.40 1.06 14.31
C ALA A 155 21.52 0.05 14.02
N ASP A 156 22.72 0.28 14.58
CA ASP A 156 23.83 -0.65 14.48
C ASP A 156 23.82 -1.74 15.57
N GLY A 157 22.85 -1.75 16.48
CA GLY A 157 22.72 -2.68 17.60
C GLY A 157 23.50 -2.28 18.86
N THR A 158 24.22 -1.16 18.86
CA THR A 158 24.89 -0.63 20.07
C THR A 158 23.95 0.21 20.92
N ASN A 159 24.37 0.56 22.15
CA ASN A 159 23.61 1.39 23.10
C ASN A 159 22.18 0.88 23.38
N GLN A 160 22.06 -0.40 23.74
CA GLN A 160 20.78 -0.99 24.13
C GLN A 160 20.42 -0.51 25.55
N GLU A 161 19.32 0.23 25.68
CA GLU A 161 18.85 0.81 26.96
C GLU A 161 17.32 0.73 27.11
N PRO A 162 16.80 0.51 28.33
CA PRO A 162 15.36 0.50 28.58
C PRO A 162 14.80 1.93 28.60
N LEU A 163 13.63 2.11 28.00
CA LEU A 163 12.82 3.34 28.11
C LEU A 163 11.76 3.23 29.21
N THR A 164 11.34 2.00 29.52
CA THR A 164 10.42 1.67 30.61
C THR A 164 11.08 0.70 31.58
N GLU A 165 10.89 0.92 32.87
CA GLU A 165 11.36 0.02 33.94
C GLU A 165 10.29 0.05 35.04
N ASN A 166 9.35 -0.88 34.99
CA ASN A 166 8.22 -0.94 35.91
C ASN A 166 7.72 -2.39 36.08
N VAL A 167 6.50 -2.61 36.57
CA VAL A 167 5.94 -3.96 36.83
C VAL A 167 4.78 -4.31 35.89
N PHE A 168 4.56 -3.46 34.89
CA PHE A 168 3.47 -3.54 33.92
C PHE A 168 3.99 -4.15 32.63
N GLN A 169 3.11 -4.83 31.91
CA GLN A 169 3.44 -5.37 30.60
C GLN A 169 3.32 -4.27 29.57
N GLU A 170 4.42 -3.96 28.90
CA GLU A 170 4.48 -2.99 27.81
C GLU A 170 4.53 -3.71 26.46
N ARG A 171 3.93 -3.15 25.41
CA ARG A 171 3.85 -3.77 24.08
C ARG A 171 3.77 -2.72 22.96
N ASP A 172 3.96 -3.18 21.72
CA ASP A 172 3.64 -2.49 20.47
C ASP A 172 4.18 -1.04 20.38
N PRO A 173 5.51 -0.82 20.52
CA PRO A 173 6.08 0.52 20.40
C PRO A 173 5.95 1.07 18.98
N ALA A 174 5.60 2.35 18.85
CA ALA A 174 5.52 3.05 17.57
C ALA A 174 6.05 4.49 17.67
N TRP A 175 7.04 4.82 16.83
CA TRP A 175 7.61 6.16 16.76
C TRP A 175 6.65 7.16 16.13
N SER A 176 6.54 8.35 16.72
CA SER A 176 5.95 9.49 16.04
C SER A 176 6.82 9.93 14.85
N PRO A 177 6.25 10.48 13.76
CA PRO A 177 6.99 10.80 12.53
C PRO A 177 8.11 11.83 12.70
N LYS A 178 8.05 12.65 13.77
CA LYS A 178 9.12 13.61 14.11
C LYS A 178 10.19 13.02 15.02
N GLY A 179 10.02 11.79 15.51
CA GLY A 179 10.96 11.11 16.40
C GLY A 179 10.99 11.66 17.83
N GLU A 180 10.04 12.52 18.19
CA GLU A 180 9.99 13.19 19.50
C GLU A 180 9.28 12.36 20.57
N ARG A 181 8.35 11.50 20.14
CA ARG A 181 7.48 10.69 20.99
C ARG A 181 7.38 9.24 20.51
N ILE A 182 7.04 8.34 21.42
CA ILE A 182 6.72 6.92 21.16
C ILE A 182 5.34 6.63 21.76
N ALA A 183 4.44 6.08 20.95
CA ALA A 183 3.20 5.46 21.43
C ALA A 183 3.47 3.99 21.76
N PHE A 184 2.81 3.44 22.76
CA PHE A 184 2.97 2.05 23.19
C PHE A 184 1.75 1.61 24.00
N VAL A 185 1.58 0.30 24.14
CA VAL A 185 0.52 -0.29 24.96
C VAL A 185 1.05 -0.58 26.35
N SER A 186 0.26 -0.28 27.39
CA SER A 186 0.62 -0.51 28.79
C SER A 186 -0.56 -1.08 29.58
N GLU A 187 -0.35 -2.23 30.24
CA GLU A 187 -1.32 -2.86 31.15
C GLU A 187 -1.18 -2.31 32.58
N ARG A 188 -1.43 -1.02 32.76
CA ARG A 188 -1.37 -0.41 34.09
C ARG A 188 -2.62 -0.73 34.87
N ARG A 189 -2.44 -1.15 36.13
CA ARG A 189 -3.53 -1.42 37.09
C ARG A 189 -3.67 -0.29 38.12
N PRO A 190 -4.15 0.92 37.78
CA PRO A 190 -4.29 1.97 38.78
C PRO A 190 -5.46 1.68 39.73
N ALA A 191 -5.14 1.44 41.01
CA ALA A 191 -6.13 1.33 42.07
C ALA A 191 -7.06 2.59 42.09
N PRO A 192 -8.36 2.44 42.39
CA PRO A 192 -9.05 1.26 42.89
C PRO A 192 -9.58 0.32 41.79
N PHE A 193 -9.31 0.62 40.53
CA PHE A 193 -9.81 -0.15 39.41
C PHE A 193 -8.78 -1.23 39.10
N ASN A 194 -9.17 -2.49 39.24
CA ASN A 194 -8.41 -3.63 38.72
C ASN A 194 -8.59 -3.65 37.20
N ASP A 195 -8.23 -2.55 36.55
CA ASP A 195 -8.24 -2.46 35.10
C ASP A 195 -7.22 -3.46 34.58
N THR A 196 -7.72 -4.53 33.96
CA THR A 196 -6.92 -5.54 33.28
C THR A 196 -6.80 -5.24 31.80
N ASP A 197 -7.41 -4.15 31.34
CA ASP A 197 -7.51 -3.85 29.92
C ASP A 197 -6.30 -3.01 29.49
N SER A 198 -5.75 -3.37 28.34
CA SER A 198 -4.62 -2.67 27.73
C SER A 198 -5.06 -1.27 27.27
N ASN A 199 -4.24 -0.26 27.55
CA ASN A 199 -4.47 1.12 27.11
C ASN A 199 -3.25 1.63 26.36
N ILE A 200 -3.46 2.59 25.46
CA ILE A 200 -2.38 3.25 24.71
C ILE A 200 -1.84 4.42 25.52
N TYR A 201 -0.52 4.44 25.67
CA TYR A 201 0.27 5.48 26.29
C TYR A 201 1.15 6.16 25.26
N VAL A 202 1.55 7.40 25.54
CA VAL A 202 2.58 8.13 24.81
C VAL A 202 3.64 8.61 25.79
N MET A 203 4.89 8.56 25.37
CA MET A 203 6.04 9.09 26.09
C MET A 203 6.95 9.90 25.18
N ASP A 204 7.83 10.71 25.78
CA ASP A 204 8.94 11.28 25.03
C ASP A 204 9.86 10.16 24.53
N ALA A 205 10.55 10.38 23.41
CA ALA A 205 11.51 9.44 22.82
C ALA A 205 12.70 9.05 23.73
N GLY A 206 12.83 9.69 24.90
CA GLY A 206 13.79 9.35 25.95
C GLY A 206 13.19 8.63 27.16
N GLY A 207 11.93 8.19 27.08
CA GLY A 207 11.25 7.40 28.13
C GLY A 207 10.49 8.21 29.19
N THR A 208 10.58 9.54 29.17
CA THR A 208 9.92 10.45 30.13
C THR A 208 8.50 10.82 29.73
N ASN A 209 7.76 11.46 30.66
CA ASN A 209 6.42 12.01 30.41
C ASN A 209 5.38 11.00 29.88
N GLN A 210 5.43 9.77 30.39
CA GLN A 210 4.49 8.71 30.04
C GLN A 210 3.05 9.07 30.48
N ALA A 211 2.12 9.11 29.53
CA ALA A 211 0.72 9.45 29.78
C ALA A 211 -0.23 8.56 28.96
N SER A 212 -1.33 8.12 29.57
CA SER A 212 -2.39 7.37 28.88
C SER A 212 -3.16 8.32 27.97
N ILE A 213 -3.39 7.92 26.73
CA ILE A 213 -4.24 8.64 25.77
C ILE A 213 -5.55 7.89 25.46
N THR A 214 -5.63 6.62 25.84
CA THR A 214 -6.90 5.91 25.99
C THR A 214 -7.22 5.64 27.46
N SER A 215 -8.49 5.35 27.74
CA SER A 215 -8.98 5.08 29.09
C SER A 215 -10.19 4.16 29.01
N ASN A 216 -9.95 2.86 29.06
CA ASN A 216 -10.99 1.85 29.05
C ASN A 216 -11.48 1.65 30.48
N VAL A 217 -12.46 2.46 30.89
CA VAL A 217 -12.99 2.36 32.26
C VAL A 217 -13.93 1.17 32.33
N SER A 218 -13.50 0.09 32.99
CA SER A 218 -14.30 -1.11 33.29
C SER A 218 -15.46 -0.90 34.29
N ASN A 219 -16.04 0.31 34.37
CA ASN A 219 -17.30 0.57 35.06
C ASN A 219 -18.46 0.58 34.03
N SER A 220 -19.54 -0.13 34.34
CA SER A 220 -20.50 -0.67 33.36
C SER A 220 -21.43 0.34 32.65
N THR A 221 -21.00 1.58 32.42
CA THR A 221 -21.80 2.62 31.75
C THR A 221 -21.11 3.33 30.59
N ALA A 222 -19.82 3.06 30.33
CA ALA A 222 -19.12 3.63 29.18
C ALA A 222 -19.37 2.78 27.91
N PRO A 223 -19.54 3.41 26.73
CA PRO A 223 -19.70 2.71 25.45
C PRO A 223 -18.38 2.11 24.92
N TYR A 224 -17.23 2.44 25.52
CA TYR A 224 -15.89 1.99 25.14
C TYR A 224 -15.35 0.97 26.16
N GLN A 225 -15.94 -0.22 26.22
CA GLN A 225 -15.45 -1.32 27.06
C GLN A 225 -14.58 -2.23 26.22
N GLY A 226 -13.31 -2.40 26.58
CA GLY A 226 -12.38 -3.13 25.74
C GLY A 226 -10.91 -2.91 26.07
N TYR A 227 -10.05 -3.47 25.24
CA TYR A 227 -8.60 -3.26 25.25
C TYR A 227 -8.19 -2.54 23.96
N ASP A 228 -7.12 -1.75 24.05
CA ASP A 228 -6.52 -1.09 22.89
C ASP A 228 -5.11 -1.63 22.62
N GLU A 229 -4.79 -1.91 21.36
CA GLU A 229 -3.50 -2.47 20.92
C GLU A 229 -3.01 -1.90 19.57
N ASP A 230 -1.78 -2.25 19.18
CA ASP A 230 -1.13 -1.90 17.90
C ASP A 230 -1.27 -0.40 17.46
N PRO A 231 -0.84 0.57 18.28
CA PRO A 231 -0.90 1.98 17.90
C PRO A 231 0.11 2.30 16.79
N VAL A 232 -0.32 3.00 15.74
CA VAL A 232 0.56 3.49 14.66
C VAL A 232 0.24 4.93 14.30
N TRP A 233 1.29 5.74 14.11
CA TRP A 233 1.14 7.15 13.75
C TRP A 233 0.91 7.34 12.26
N SER A 234 0.01 8.26 11.88
CA SER A 234 -0.04 8.74 10.49
C SER A 234 1.26 9.46 10.13
N PRO A 235 1.70 9.45 8.86
CA PRO A 235 2.98 10.06 8.45
C PRO A 235 3.08 11.57 8.73
N ASP A 236 1.95 12.28 8.72
CA ASP A 236 1.87 13.70 9.08
C ASP A 236 1.89 13.96 10.60
N GLY A 237 1.73 12.90 11.40
CA GLY A 237 1.70 12.92 12.86
C GLY A 237 0.42 13.49 13.46
N ASN A 238 -0.63 13.69 12.66
CA ASN A 238 -1.89 14.27 13.10
C ASN A 238 -2.91 13.23 13.59
N LYS A 239 -2.67 11.94 13.35
CA LYS A 239 -3.54 10.83 13.76
C LYS A 239 -2.72 9.67 14.31
N ILE A 240 -3.38 8.86 15.13
CA ILE A 240 -2.94 7.52 15.54
C ILE A 240 -4.05 6.56 15.15
N ALA A 241 -3.75 5.56 14.33
CA ALA A 241 -4.60 4.39 14.13
C ALA A 241 -4.25 3.34 15.18
N TYR A 242 -5.24 2.58 15.63
CA TYR A 242 -5.06 1.56 16.66
C TYR A 242 -6.19 0.53 16.59
N VAL A 243 -6.01 -0.59 17.28
CA VAL A 243 -7.03 -1.63 17.39
C VAL A 243 -7.81 -1.43 18.67
N HIS A 244 -9.14 -1.54 18.59
CA HIS A 244 -10.01 -1.62 19.76
C HIS A 244 -10.75 -2.95 19.78
N GLY A 245 -10.54 -3.76 20.82
CA GLY A 245 -11.21 -5.04 21.00
C GLY A 245 -12.20 -5.02 22.17
N ARG A 246 -13.40 -5.60 21.98
CA ARG A 246 -14.47 -5.59 23.01
C ARG A 246 -14.38 -6.80 23.94
N THR A 247 -14.59 -6.61 25.25
CA THR A 247 -14.67 -7.73 26.22
C THR A 247 -16.11 -8.13 26.55
N GLY A 248 -16.48 -9.42 26.43
CA GLY A 248 -17.61 -9.98 27.19
C GLY A 248 -18.92 -10.40 26.47
N THR A 249 -19.02 -10.43 25.14
CA THR A 249 -20.26 -10.83 24.43
C THR A 249 -20.12 -11.87 23.31
N GLY A 250 -19.15 -12.79 23.39
CA GLY A 250 -19.18 -14.01 22.57
C GLY A 250 -19.07 -13.80 21.06
N GLY A 251 -18.12 -12.95 20.65
CA GLY A 251 -17.67 -12.76 19.27
C GLY A 251 -16.50 -11.78 19.29
N ASP A 252 -15.38 -12.19 18.71
CA ASP A 252 -14.04 -11.62 18.82
C ASP A 252 -13.82 -10.35 17.97
N GLY A 253 -14.76 -9.42 17.92
CA GLY A 253 -14.67 -8.21 17.09
C GLY A 253 -13.58 -7.24 17.57
N ARG A 254 -12.44 -7.25 16.88
CA ARG A 254 -11.42 -6.20 16.93
C ARG A 254 -11.67 -5.28 15.75
N ASP A 255 -11.75 -3.98 15.99
CA ASP A 255 -11.97 -2.99 14.94
C ASP A 255 -10.76 -2.05 14.85
N ILE A 256 -10.53 -1.45 13.68
CA ILE A 256 -9.55 -0.35 13.53
C ILE A 256 -10.21 0.98 13.87
N TRP A 257 -9.57 1.72 14.75
CA TRP A 257 -9.95 3.06 15.18
C TRP A 257 -8.87 4.07 14.84
N ILE A 258 -9.28 5.33 14.72
CA ILE A 258 -8.36 6.47 14.62
C ILE A 258 -8.67 7.50 15.70
N MET A 259 -7.64 8.19 16.17
CA MET A 259 -7.76 9.30 17.13
C MET A 259 -6.73 10.40 16.87
N ASP A 260 -6.96 11.57 17.47
CA ASP A 260 -5.94 12.60 17.56
C ASP A 260 -4.83 12.16 18.55
N PRO A 261 -3.56 12.59 18.37
CA PRO A 261 -2.43 12.22 19.23
C PRO A 261 -2.56 12.56 20.73
N ASP A 262 -3.56 13.35 21.12
CA ASP A 262 -3.90 13.68 22.50
C ASP A 262 -5.02 12.79 23.07
N GLY A 263 -5.50 11.81 22.30
CA GLY A 263 -6.59 10.91 22.66
C GLY A 263 -7.99 11.45 22.32
N ALA A 264 -8.12 12.62 21.70
CA ALA A 264 -9.40 13.17 21.25
C ALA A 264 -9.88 12.54 19.93
N SER A 265 -11.11 12.88 19.53
CA SER A 265 -11.67 12.58 18.19
C SER A 265 -11.62 11.10 17.77
N LYS A 266 -11.83 10.17 18.71
CA LYS A 266 -11.88 8.73 18.46
C LYS A 266 -13.00 8.39 17.48
N SER A 267 -12.68 7.67 16.41
CA SER A 267 -13.64 7.17 15.42
C SER A 267 -13.30 5.73 15.07
N ASN A 268 -14.33 4.88 15.02
CA ASN A 268 -14.23 3.56 14.40
C ASN A 268 -14.23 3.76 12.88
N ILE A 269 -13.34 3.08 12.17
CA ILE A 269 -13.24 3.17 10.70
C ILE A 269 -13.47 1.85 9.99
N THR A 270 -13.64 0.73 10.71
CA THR A 270 -14.03 -0.56 10.14
C THR A 270 -15.44 -1.02 10.56
N ASP A 271 -16.10 -0.33 11.49
CA ASP A 271 -17.48 -0.66 11.90
C ASP A 271 -18.49 -0.01 10.96
N ASP A 272 -19.14 -0.85 10.15
CA ASP A 272 -20.27 -0.47 9.33
C ASP A 272 -21.42 0.03 10.23
N ALA A 273 -21.67 1.34 10.19
CA ALA A 273 -22.58 2.03 11.10
C ALA A 273 -23.95 1.37 11.27
N GLU A 274 -24.17 0.66 12.38
CA GLU A 274 -25.51 0.29 12.81
C GLU A 274 -26.21 1.48 13.50
N PRO A 275 -27.54 1.65 13.34
CA PRO A 275 -28.27 2.75 13.95
C PRO A 275 -28.15 2.74 15.48
N PRO A 276 -28.15 3.92 16.14
CA PRO A 276 -28.05 3.98 17.60
C PRO A 276 -29.15 3.17 18.29
N GLY A 277 -28.77 2.13 19.04
CA GLY A 277 -29.67 1.36 19.91
C GLY A 277 -30.00 -0.06 19.46
N THR A 278 -29.39 -0.58 18.40
CA THR A 278 -29.37 -2.03 18.12
C THR A 278 -28.34 -2.71 19.02
N PRO A 279 -28.62 -3.93 19.54
CA PRO A 279 -27.55 -4.77 20.09
C PRO A 279 -26.49 -4.95 19.02
N VAL A 280 -25.23 -4.74 19.40
CA VAL A 280 -24.07 -4.80 18.53
C VAL A 280 -23.94 -6.23 18.01
N SER A 281 -24.56 -6.51 16.87
CA SER A 281 -24.22 -7.64 16.04
C SER A 281 -23.44 -7.05 14.89
N ASP A 282 -22.16 -7.38 14.87
CA ASP A 282 -21.30 -7.36 13.70
C ASP A 282 -22.13 -7.89 12.50
N THR A 283 -22.62 -6.98 11.65
CA THR A 283 -23.45 -7.30 10.48
C THR A 283 -22.62 -7.33 9.20
N ASP A 284 -21.38 -6.86 9.25
CA ASP A 284 -20.40 -7.29 8.28
C ASP A 284 -20.05 -8.76 8.56
N ASN A 285 -19.67 -9.49 7.54
CA ASN A 285 -19.43 -10.92 7.64
C ASN A 285 -17.96 -11.17 8.02
N PHE A 286 -17.34 -10.27 8.78
CA PHE A 286 -15.97 -10.33 9.29
C PHE A 286 -16.00 -10.48 10.80
N THR A 287 -14.83 -10.69 11.42
CA THR A 287 -14.76 -11.00 12.85
C THR A 287 -13.61 -10.29 13.55
N SER A 288 -12.66 -9.69 12.83
CA SER A 288 -11.46 -9.09 13.43
C SER A 288 -10.63 -8.36 12.37
N GLU A 289 -10.41 -7.09 12.62
CA GLU A 289 -9.48 -6.21 11.91
C GLU A 289 -8.41 -5.71 12.89
N PHE A 290 -7.14 -5.92 12.57
CA PHE A 290 -6.05 -5.62 13.51
C PHE A 290 -4.72 -5.31 12.80
N GLU A 291 -3.69 -4.90 13.56
CA GLU A 291 -2.36 -4.54 13.05
C GLU A 291 -2.39 -3.48 11.92
N PRO A 292 -2.97 -2.29 12.18
CA PRO A 292 -3.00 -1.23 11.19
C PRO A 292 -1.60 -0.72 10.86
N ALA A 293 -1.38 -0.34 9.60
CA ALA A 293 -0.16 0.28 9.11
C ALA A 293 -0.50 1.35 8.07
N TRP A 294 -0.06 2.59 8.32
CA TRP A 294 -0.29 3.70 7.40
C TRP A 294 0.59 3.60 6.16
N SER A 295 0.02 3.89 4.99
CA SER A 295 0.82 4.15 3.80
C SER A 295 1.73 5.37 4.02
N PRO A 296 2.90 5.45 3.36
CA PRO A 296 3.85 6.55 3.56
C PRO A 296 3.30 7.94 3.24
N GLU A 297 2.32 8.02 2.33
CA GLU A 297 1.61 9.26 1.96
C GLU A 297 0.48 9.60 2.95
N GLY A 298 0.08 8.66 3.82
CA GLY A 298 -1.00 8.84 4.80
C GLY A 298 -2.40 8.74 4.20
N ASN A 299 -2.53 8.29 2.95
CA ASN A 299 -3.78 8.20 2.22
C ASN A 299 -4.42 6.81 2.24
N LYS A 300 -3.78 5.79 2.82
CA LYS A 300 -4.30 4.43 2.98
C LYS A 300 -3.85 3.84 4.31
N ILE A 301 -4.60 2.84 4.78
CA ILE A 301 -4.25 2.00 5.93
C ILE A 301 -4.31 0.55 5.47
N ALA A 302 -3.20 -0.19 5.61
CA ALA A 302 -3.21 -1.65 5.53
C ALA A 302 -3.50 -2.23 6.91
N TYR A 303 -4.13 -3.39 6.97
CA TYR A 303 -4.44 -4.10 8.22
C TYR A 303 -4.69 -5.57 7.91
N VAL A 304 -4.75 -6.39 8.94
CA VAL A 304 -5.11 -7.80 8.84
C VAL A 304 -6.62 -7.94 8.97
N LEU A 305 -7.24 -8.65 8.03
CA LEU A 305 -8.67 -8.93 7.94
C LEU A 305 -8.95 -10.42 8.18
N VAL A 306 -9.91 -10.74 9.06
CA VAL A 306 -10.37 -12.11 9.33
C VAL A 306 -11.86 -12.27 9.03
N ARG A 307 -12.20 -13.10 8.05
CA ARG A 307 -13.59 -13.28 7.62
C ARG A 307 -14.35 -14.33 8.43
N THR A 308 -15.66 -14.11 8.65
CA THR A 308 -16.53 -15.05 9.34
C THR A 308 -16.53 -16.40 8.62
N GLY A 309 -16.20 -17.46 9.38
CA GLY A 309 -16.14 -18.83 8.86
C GLY A 309 -14.86 -19.16 8.09
N ASP A 310 -13.94 -18.20 7.99
CA ASP A 310 -12.59 -18.39 7.50
C ASP A 310 -11.61 -18.41 8.69
N THR A 311 -10.57 -19.22 8.58
CA THR A 311 -9.42 -19.20 9.50
C THR A 311 -8.22 -18.47 8.91
N ASN A 312 -8.36 -18.02 7.65
CA ASN A 312 -7.37 -17.24 6.96
C ASN A 312 -7.32 -15.80 7.48
N GLN A 313 -6.11 -15.26 7.54
CA GLN A 313 -5.84 -13.85 7.85
C GLN A 313 -5.21 -13.28 6.60
N ASP A 314 -5.88 -12.33 5.97
CA ASP A 314 -5.41 -11.68 4.76
C ASP A 314 -5.07 -10.22 5.05
N ILE A 315 -4.24 -9.62 4.21
CA ILE A 315 -3.99 -8.17 4.28
C ILE A 315 -5.09 -7.48 3.47
N ALA A 316 -5.70 -6.47 4.06
CA ALA A 316 -6.62 -5.57 3.38
C ALA A 316 -6.09 -4.13 3.44
N VAL A 317 -6.60 -3.29 2.55
CA VAL A 317 -6.30 -1.86 2.48
C VAL A 317 -7.58 -1.06 2.39
N MET A 318 -7.62 0.09 3.04
CA MET A 318 -8.74 1.04 3.01
C MET A 318 -8.25 2.48 3.01
N ASP A 319 -9.14 3.42 2.66
CA ASP A 319 -8.94 4.83 2.94
C ASP A 319 -9.00 5.11 4.45
N PRO A 320 -8.31 6.16 4.94
CA PRO A 320 -8.31 6.56 6.36
C PRO A 320 -9.69 6.92 6.92
N ASP A 321 -10.70 7.11 6.08
CA ASP A 321 -12.09 7.34 6.47
C ASP A 321 -12.95 6.06 6.48
N GLY A 322 -12.33 4.90 6.23
CA GLY A 322 -12.99 3.59 6.19
C GLY A 322 -13.56 3.22 4.81
N THR A 323 -13.43 4.08 3.79
CA THR A 323 -13.94 3.79 2.44
C THR A 323 -12.93 3.05 1.57
N ASP A 324 -13.35 2.62 0.38
CA ASP A 324 -12.51 1.93 -0.62
C ASP A 324 -11.73 0.72 -0.05
N GLU A 325 -12.39 -0.07 0.81
CA GLU A 325 -11.84 -1.31 1.33
C GLU A 325 -11.61 -2.35 0.22
N ALA A 326 -10.41 -2.92 0.19
CA ALA A 326 -10.05 -4.00 -0.72
C ALA A 326 -9.08 -4.99 -0.06
N ALA A 327 -9.39 -6.29 -0.14
CA ALA A 327 -8.44 -7.33 0.23
C ALA A 327 -7.34 -7.47 -0.83
N ILE A 328 -6.10 -7.61 -0.39
CA ILE A 328 -4.93 -7.87 -1.23
C ILE A 328 -4.86 -9.38 -1.46
N ASP A 329 -5.06 -9.81 -2.70
CA ASP A 329 -4.75 -11.20 -3.09
C ASP A 329 -3.24 -11.40 -3.10
N THR A 330 -2.75 -12.11 -2.08
CA THR A 330 -1.35 -12.50 -1.90
C THR A 330 -1.04 -13.88 -2.49
N GLY A 331 -2.03 -14.51 -3.15
CA GLY A 331 -1.91 -15.83 -3.78
C GLY A 331 -2.03 -17.02 -2.82
N ASP A 332 -2.52 -16.80 -1.60
CA ASP A 332 -2.80 -17.86 -0.62
C ASP A 332 -4.19 -17.68 -0.01
N ASP A 333 -5.02 -18.70 -0.15
CA ASP A 333 -6.42 -18.70 0.30
C ASP A 333 -6.59 -19.56 1.56
N THR A 334 -5.49 -19.93 2.24
CA THR A 334 -5.51 -20.87 3.37
C THR A 334 -4.56 -20.55 4.51
N ARG A 335 -3.73 -19.50 4.40
CA ARG A 335 -2.66 -19.22 5.36
C ARG A 335 -2.52 -17.76 5.69
N LYS A 336 -2.20 -17.56 6.97
CA LYS A 336 -2.13 -16.29 7.66
C LYS A 336 -1.01 -15.38 7.15
N ASP A 337 -1.42 -14.17 6.78
CA ASP A 337 -0.60 -13.00 6.50
C ASP A 337 -0.87 -11.93 7.58
N GLU A 338 0.18 -11.49 8.25
CA GLU A 338 0.11 -10.62 9.44
C GLU A 338 1.22 -9.55 9.41
N LYS A 339 1.13 -8.56 10.30
CA LYS A 339 2.10 -7.47 10.51
C LYS A 339 2.48 -6.76 9.19
N PRO A 340 1.50 -6.19 8.45
CA PRO A 340 1.80 -5.42 7.26
C PRO A 340 2.65 -4.19 7.63
N ASP A 341 3.68 -3.92 6.84
CA ASP A 341 4.47 -2.70 6.94
C ASP A 341 4.82 -2.19 5.54
N TRP A 342 4.47 -0.93 5.29
CA TRP A 342 4.65 -0.32 3.98
C TRP A 342 6.09 0.07 3.78
N GLN A 343 6.66 -0.23 2.60
CA GLN A 343 7.97 0.31 2.25
C GLN A 343 7.89 1.84 2.22
N PRO A 344 8.71 2.58 3.00
CA PRO A 344 8.66 4.03 3.02
C PRO A 344 9.09 4.68 1.70
N ILE A 345 8.75 5.95 1.55
CA ILE A 345 9.34 6.82 0.53
C ILE A 345 10.65 7.38 1.12
N PRO A 346 11.82 7.09 0.51
CA PRO A 346 13.06 7.68 0.98
C PRO A 346 13.01 9.20 0.85
N ALA A 347 13.78 9.90 1.68
CA ALA A 347 13.84 11.35 1.64
C ALA A 347 14.26 11.86 0.26
N CYS A 348 13.60 12.93 -0.21
CA CYS A 348 13.95 13.60 -1.45
C CYS A 348 15.43 14.01 -1.43
N THR A 349 16.19 13.50 -2.40
CA THR A 349 17.58 13.92 -2.65
C THR A 349 17.64 15.21 -3.46
N ILE A 350 16.62 15.48 -4.28
CA ILE A 350 16.47 16.66 -5.11
C ILE A 350 15.07 17.22 -4.90
N THR A 351 14.98 18.49 -4.55
CA THR A 351 13.71 19.22 -4.39
C THR A 351 13.77 20.51 -5.18
N GLY A 352 12.65 20.94 -5.75
CA GLY A 352 12.60 22.13 -6.59
C GLY A 352 11.17 22.59 -6.86
N SER A 353 11.02 23.46 -7.86
CA SER A 353 9.75 23.71 -8.55
C SER A 353 10.05 24.26 -9.94
N GLY A 354 9.16 24.05 -10.90
CA GLY A 354 9.37 24.28 -12.32
C GLY A 354 10.23 23.20 -12.96
N ALA A 355 11.36 23.57 -13.56
CA ALA A 355 12.23 22.63 -14.25
C ALA A 355 13.23 21.98 -13.28
N ILE A 356 13.15 20.66 -13.12
CA ILE A 356 13.99 19.85 -12.26
C ILE A 356 14.69 18.79 -13.12
N SER A 357 15.98 18.56 -12.86
CA SER A 357 16.75 17.51 -13.52
C SER A 357 17.53 16.74 -12.48
N GLY A 358 17.42 15.42 -12.56
CA GLY A 358 18.23 14.49 -11.80
C GLY A 358 19.65 14.41 -12.34
N THR A 359 20.33 13.36 -11.89
CA THR A 359 21.71 13.03 -12.17
C THR A 359 21.77 11.67 -12.86
N PRO A 360 22.94 11.24 -13.38
CA PRO A 360 23.08 9.89 -13.93
C PRO A 360 23.14 8.77 -12.87
N SER A 361 22.62 9.01 -11.67
CA SER A 361 22.64 8.12 -10.52
C SER A 361 21.25 8.06 -9.92
N LYS A 362 20.95 6.98 -9.20
CA LYS A 362 19.67 6.84 -8.49
C LYS A 362 19.36 8.08 -7.64
N ASP A 363 18.29 8.77 -7.99
CA ASP A 363 17.77 9.94 -7.33
C ASP A 363 16.38 9.71 -6.75
N VAL A 364 16.05 10.51 -5.74
CA VAL A 364 14.67 10.74 -5.28
C VAL A 364 14.36 12.22 -5.51
N ILE A 365 13.43 12.49 -6.42
CA ILE A 365 13.13 13.82 -6.94
C ILE A 365 11.71 14.22 -6.55
N CYS A 366 11.54 15.42 -6.00
CA CYS A 366 10.25 15.93 -5.55
C CYS A 366 9.93 17.31 -6.14
N GLY A 367 8.84 17.40 -6.90
CA GLY A 367 8.35 18.59 -7.62
C GLY A 367 7.72 19.65 -6.72
N GLY A 368 6.92 19.23 -5.75
CA GLY A 368 6.22 20.16 -4.85
C GLY A 368 4.78 20.40 -5.32
N ALA A 369 4.17 21.53 -4.96
CA ALA A 369 2.74 21.76 -5.19
C ALA A 369 2.42 22.56 -6.47
N SER A 370 3.37 22.72 -7.39
CA SER A 370 3.23 23.51 -8.62
C SER A 370 3.36 22.62 -9.85
N ASN A 371 2.95 23.11 -11.01
CA ASN A 371 3.20 22.37 -12.25
C ASN A 371 4.70 22.34 -12.57
N ASP A 372 5.27 21.15 -12.58
CA ASP A 372 6.69 20.90 -12.73
C ASP A 372 7.03 20.19 -14.04
N THR A 373 8.30 20.28 -14.42
CA THR A 373 8.89 19.51 -15.52
C THR A 373 10.10 18.80 -14.96
N ILE A 374 9.97 17.49 -14.74
CA ILE A 374 10.96 16.67 -14.06
C ILE A 374 11.56 15.67 -15.05
N ASN A 375 12.89 15.54 -15.03
CA ASN A 375 13.63 14.53 -15.76
C ASN A 375 14.59 13.81 -14.82
N GLY A 376 14.41 12.50 -14.61
CA GLY A 376 15.27 11.67 -13.75
C GLY A 376 16.69 11.51 -14.30
N ALA A 377 16.80 11.39 -15.62
CA ALA A 377 18.03 11.17 -16.39
C ALA A 377 18.44 9.70 -16.49
N ASP A 378 19.58 9.27 -15.92
CA ASP A 378 19.96 7.85 -15.93
C ASP A 378 19.94 7.36 -14.48
N GLY A 379 19.52 6.13 -14.22
CA GLY A 379 19.47 5.60 -12.85
C GLY A 379 18.15 4.90 -12.58
N ASP A 380 18.04 4.25 -11.42
CA ASP A 380 16.77 3.71 -10.96
C ASP A 380 16.11 4.75 -10.05
N ASP A 381 15.40 5.71 -10.64
CA ASP A 381 14.95 6.93 -9.96
C ASP A 381 13.57 6.79 -9.31
N ILE A 382 13.32 7.62 -8.31
CA ILE A 382 11.99 7.85 -7.74
C ILE A 382 11.61 9.30 -8.01
N ILE A 383 10.55 9.51 -8.78
CA ILE A 383 10.03 10.83 -9.13
C ILE A 383 8.66 11.01 -8.47
N LEU A 384 8.53 12.06 -7.66
CA LEU A 384 7.30 12.48 -7.02
C LEU A 384 6.93 13.87 -7.55
N GLY A 385 5.94 13.96 -8.44
CA GLY A 385 5.35 15.23 -8.89
C GLY A 385 4.75 15.99 -7.71
N ASN A 386 4.02 15.26 -6.85
CA ASN A 386 3.27 15.73 -5.69
C ASN A 386 1.98 16.44 -6.05
N GLY A 387 2.00 17.72 -6.41
CA GLY A 387 0.76 18.43 -6.74
C GLY A 387 0.97 19.41 -7.86
N GLY A 388 0.00 19.53 -8.76
CA GLY A 388 0.18 20.28 -9.99
C GLY A 388 -0.11 19.40 -11.20
N ASN A 389 0.00 19.97 -12.39
CA ASN A 389 -0.05 19.21 -13.63
C ASN A 389 1.37 19.10 -14.18
N ASP A 390 2.01 17.97 -13.97
CA ASP A 390 3.43 17.76 -14.15
C ASP A 390 3.75 17.07 -15.48
N SER A 391 4.94 17.38 -15.99
CA SER A 391 5.54 16.70 -17.15
C SER A 391 6.75 15.92 -16.66
N LEU A 392 6.63 14.59 -16.65
CA LEU A 392 7.59 13.69 -16.02
C LEU A 392 8.31 12.83 -17.07
N VAL A 393 9.62 12.69 -16.92
CA VAL A 393 10.46 11.76 -17.66
C VAL A 393 11.28 10.99 -16.62
N GLY A 394 11.12 9.67 -16.56
CA GLY A 394 11.98 8.80 -15.75
C GLY A 394 13.39 8.85 -16.30
N GLY A 395 13.59 8.20 -17.44
CA GLY A 395 14.83 8.25 -18.19
C GLY A 395 15.30 6.84 -18.53
N ASP A 396 16.61 6.59 -18.49
CA ASP A 396 17.16 5.24 -18.64
C ASP A 396 17.32 4.59 -17.26
N GLY A 397 16.82 3.36 -17.08
CA GLY A 397 16.87 2.63 -15.80
C GLY A 397 15.48 2.19 -15.34
N ASN A 398 15.34 1.60 -14.16
CA ASN A 398 14.03 1.18 -13.66
C ASN A 398 13.48 2.24 -12.71
N ASP A 399 12.54 3.04 -13.20
CA ASP A 399 12.05 4.21 -12.48
C ASP A 399 10.69 3.97 -11.82
N THR A 400 10.45 4.65 -10.69
CA THR A 400 9.11 4.81 -10.14
C THR A 400 8.69 6.26 -10.31
N VAL A 401 7.65 6.50 -11.11
CA VAL A 401 7.15 7.84 -11.44
C VAL A 401 5.74 8.01 -10.91
N ASN A 402 5.58 8.93 -9.96
CA ASN A 402 4.31 9.31 -9.35
C ASN A 402 3.95 10.75 -9.72
N GLY A 403 2.82 10.97 -10.39
CA GLY A 403 2.29 12.31 -10.69
C GLY A 403 1.78 13.04 -9.45
N GLY A 404 1.06 12.32 -8.60
CA GLY A 404 0.41 12.89 -7.42
C GLY A 404 -0.95 13.53 -7.76
N ILE A 405 -1.22 14.70 -7.19
CA ILE A 405 -2.49 15.42 -7.36
C ILE A 405 -2.42 16.30 -8.60
N GLY A 406 -3.19 15.95 -9.63
CA GLY A 406 -3.46 16.84 -10.75
C GLY A 406 -3.72 16.08 -12.03
N VAL A 407 -3.18 16.58 -13.14
CA VAL A 407 -3.27 15.94 -14.45
C VAL A 407 -1.87 15.86 -15.02
N ASP A 408 -1.25 14.71 -14.83
CA ASP A 408 0.17 14.49 -15.04
C ASP A 408 0.43 13.75 -16.35
N THR A 409 1.61 13.99 -16.92
CA THR A 409 2.01 13.41 -18.21
C THR A 409 3.38 12.78 -18.11
N VAL A 410 3.47 11.47 -18.36
CA VAL A 410 4.76 10.80 -18.56
C VAL A 410 5.14 10.83 -20.04
N SER A 411 6.37 11.23 -20.33
CA SER A 411 6.90 11.34 -21.68
C SER A 411 8.18 10.50 -21.87
N TYR A 412 8.31 9.88 -23.04
CA TYR A 412 9.49 9.09 -23.42
C TYR A 412 10.20 9.73 -24.63
N PRO A 413 11.01 10.80 -24.48
CA PRO A 413 11.52 11.61 -25.60
C PRO A 413 12.57 10.94 -26.51
N GLY A 414 12.84 9.64 -26.32
CA GLY A 414 13.87 8.88 -27.02
C GLY A 414 13.43 8.29 -28.37
N ALA A 415 14.16 7.29 -28.85
CA ALA A 415 13.87 6.56 -30.10
C ALA A 415 13.82 5.04 -29.87
N THR A 416 13.54 4.63 -28.63
CA THR A 416 13.38 3.24 -28.22
C THR A 416 11.89 2.97 -28.10
N PRO A 417 11.35 1.91 -28.72
CA PRO A 417 9.96 1.51 -28.54
C PRO A 417 9.60 1.38 -27.06
N VAL A 418 8.54 2.05 -26.65
CA VAL A 418 8.00 1.93 -25.29
C VAL A 418 6.67 1.20 -25.29
N ARG A 419 6.45 0.37 -24.27
CA ARG A 419 5.16 -0.25 -23.98
C ARG A 419 4.71 0.27 -22.62
N ALA A 420 3.79 1.22 -22.59
CA ALA A 420 3.29 1.86 -21.38
C ALA A 420 1.79 1.63 -21.23
N ASN A 421 1.34 1.26 -20.04
CA ASN A 421 -0.05 0.93 -19.77
C ASN A 421 -0.50 1.49 -18.42
N LEU A 422 -1.41 2.47 -18.45
CA LEU A 422 -1.96 3.11 -17.25
C LEU A 422 -3.00 2.26 -16.51
N THR A 423 -3.50 1.19 -17.12
CA THR A 423 -4.36 0.21 -16.42
C THR A 423 -3.54 -0.75 -15.56
N THR A 424 -2.31 -1.05 -15.98
CA THR A 424 -1.38 -1.91 -15.21
C THR A 424 -0.27 -1.11 -14.54
N GLU A 425 -0.30 0.22 -14.66
CA GLU A 425 0.67 1.15 -14.03
C GLU A 425 2.14 0.81 -14.32
N PHE A 426 2.42 0.32 -15.53
CA PHE A 426 3.73 -0.23 -15.87
C PHE A 426 4.17 0.17 -17.27
N ALA A 427 5.46 0.43 -17.42
CA ALA A 427 6.08 0.67 -18.71
C ALA A 427 7.40 -0.10 -18.91
N THR A 428 7.72 -0.39 -20.17
CA THR A 428 9.01 -0.98 -20.56
C THR A 428 9.57 -0.32 -21.81
N GLY A 429 10.88 -0.39 -21.99
CA GLY A 429 11.58 0.07 -23.21
C GLY A 429 12.92 0.72 -22.92
N VAL A 430 12.89 1.79 -22.14
CA VAL A 430 14.07 2.47 -21.55
C VAL A 430 14.42 1.96 -20.15
N GLY A 431 13.64 0.99 -19.69
CA GLY A 431 13.53 0.62 -18.29
C GLY A 431 12.46 -0.42 -18.06
N SER A 432 12.22 -0.74 -16.80
CA SER A 432 10.99 -1.34 -16.30
C SER A 432 10.42 -0.39 -15.26
N ASP A 433 9.49 0.46 -15.68
CA ASP A 433 9.04 1.61 -14.90
C ASP A 433 7.66 1.36 -14.29
N ILE A 434 7.44 1.93 -13.11
CA ILE A 434 6.15 1.96 -12.42
C ILE A 434 5.55 3.35 -12.59
N LEU A 435 4.30 3.43 -13.05
CA LEU A 435 3.61 4.69 -13.38
C LEU A 435 2.38 4.88 -12.50
N LEU A 436 2.43 5.84 -11.57
CA LEU A 436 1.41 6.06 -10.54
C LEU A 436 0.80 7.45 -10.67
N GLY A 437 -0.52 7.56 -10.51
CA GLY A 437 -1.21 8.86 -10.60
C GLY A 437 -0.93 9.60 -11.92
N ILE A 438 -0.88 8.86 -13.03
CA ILE A 438 -0.58 9.41 -14.36
C ILE A 438 -1.83 9.35 -15.22
N GLU A 439 -2.26 10.50 -15.74
CA GLU A 439 -3.43 10.59 -16.60
C GLU A 439 -3.07 10.55 -18.09
N ASN A 440 -1.82 10.86 -18.46
CA ASN A 440 -1.44 11.05 -19.86
C ASN A 440 -0.09 10.41 -20.20
N LEU A 441 0.00 9.91 -21.44
CA LEU A 441 1.21 9.30 -21.98
C LEU A 441 1.62 10.00 -23.28
N LYS A 442 2.93 10.20 -23.42
CA LYS A 442 3.57 10.58 -24.67
C LYS A 442 4.70 9.62 -24.99
N GLY A 443 4.56 8.92 -26.11
CA GLY A 443 5.55 7.98 -26.63
C GLY A 443 6.80 8.66 -27.20
N SER A 444 7.63 7.80 -27.74
CA SER A 444 8.94 8.02 -28.32
C SER A 444 8.90 8.34 -29.81
N GLY A 445 10.06 8.39 -30.44
CA GLY A 445 10.22 8.46 -31.89
C GLY A 445 10.24 7.08 -32.58
N ALA A 446 9.80 6.02 -31.90
CA ALA A 446 9.74 4.66 -32.40
C ALA A 446 8.33 4.08 -32.26
N GLY A 447 8.11 2.85 -32.78
CA GLY A 447 6.80 2.21 -32.73
C GLY A 447 6.40 1.77 -31.33
N ASP A 448 5.53 2.55 -30.70
CA ASP A 448 5.15 2.39 -29.30
C ASP A 448 3.85 1.59 -29.10
N THR A 449 3.59 1.18 -27.86
CA THR A 449 2.30 0.64 -27.43
C THR A 449 1.85 1.41 -26.19
N LEU A 450 0.86 2.27 -26.33
CA LEU A 450 0.35 3.13 -25.25
C LEU A 450 -1.10 2.77 -24.94
N THR A 451 -1.36 2.40 -23.69
CA THR A 451 -2.70 2.08 -23.19
C THR A 451 -3.09 3.04 -22.08
N GLY A 452 -4.25 3.67 -22.22
CA GLY A 452 -4.88 4.52 -21.21
C GLY A 452 -5.47 3.72 -20.04
N SER A 453 -6.39 4.35 -19.32
CA SER A 453 -7.10 3.80 -18.16
C SER A 453 -8.61 4.00 -18.32
N ALA A 454 -9.40 3.81 -17.25
CA ALA A 454 -10.85 3.98 -17.31
C ALA A 454 -11.30 5.46 -17.26
N VAL A 455 -10.36 6.39 -17.01
CA VAL A 455 -10.62 7.84 -16.95
C VAL A 455 -10.13 8.52 -18.23
N ALA A 456 -10.52 9.79 -18.43
CA ALA A 456 -10.12 10.52 -19.62
C ALA A 456 -8.60 10.73 -19.70
N ASN A 457 -7.97 10.21 -20.76
CA ASN A 457 -6.53 10.32 -20.99
C ASN A 457 -6.19 11.18 -22.22
N THR A 458 -4.98 11.72 -22.25
CA THR A 458 -4.33 12.20 -23.47
C THR A 458 -3.20 11.24 -23.85
N LEU A 459 -3.30 10.63 -25.03
CA LEU A 459 -2.29 9.73 -25.57
C LEU A 459 -1.67 10.35 -26.83
N VAL A 460 -0.34 10.50 -26.83
CA VAL A 460 0.41 10.99 -27.99
C VAL A 460 1.40 9.92 -28.40
N GLY A 461 1.22 9.31 -29.59
CA GLY A 461 2.08 8.23 -30.07
C GLY A 461 3.53 8.69 -30.24
N GLY A 462 3.73 9.79 -30.95
CA GLY A 462 5.07 10.29 -31.26
C GLY A 462 5.33 10.18 -32.75
N ASP A 463 6.59 9.90 -33.14
CA ASP A 463 6.88 9.41 -34.49
C ASP A 463 6.96 7.89 -34.39
N GLY A 464 6.51 7.12 -35.36
CA GLY A 464 6.65 5.69 -35.20
C GLY A 464 5.67 4.83 -35.94
N ALA A 465 5.18 3.82 -35.26
CA ALA A 465 4.38 2.71 -35.74
C ALA A 465 3.54 2.25 -34.56
N ASP A 466 2.66 3.12 -34.11
CA ASP A 466 2.19 3.11 -32.73
C ASP A 466 0.90 2.33 -32.59
N GLU A 467 0.72 1.66 -31.46
CA GLU A 467 -0.54 1.07 -31.04
C GLU A 467 -1.08 1.87 -29.85
N LEU A 468 -2.17 2.60 -30.07
CA LEU A 468 -2.78 3.50 -29.09
C LEU A 468 -4.18 3.01 -28.72
N LEU A 469 -4.39 2.73 -27.44
CA LEU A 469 -5.67 2.28 -26.88
C LEU A 469 -6.12 3.20 -25.73
N GLY A 470 -7.24 3.90 -25.88
CA GLY A 470 -7.81 4.76 -24.82
C GLY A 470 -8.32 3.99 -23.61
N VAL A 471 -8.93 2.82 -23.85
CA VAL A 471 -9.66 2.00 -22.86
C VAL A 471 -11.00 2.63 -22.52
N GLY A 472 -11.15 3.40 -21.45
CA GLY A 472 -12.43 3.98 -21.04
C GLY A 472 -12.32 5.48 -20.82
N GLY A 473 -13.45 6.18 -20.79
CA GLY A 473 -13.45 7.62 -20.50
C GLY A 473 -13.73 8.47 -21.74
N LYS A 474 -13.09 9.63 -21.83
CA LYS A 474 -13.24 10.55 -22.97
C LYS A 474 -11.85 10.99 -23.42
N ASP A 475 -11.30 10.23 -24.33
CA ASP A 475 -9.87 10.30 -24.59
C ASP A 475 -9.52 11.28 -25.70
N LYS A 476 -8.30 11.80 -25.63
CA LYS A 476 -7.67 12.58 -26.70
C LYS A 476 -6.46 11.82 -27.21
N ILE A 477 -6.62 11.17 -28.35
CA ILE A 477 -5.57 10.34 -28.95
C ILE A 477 -4.98 11.06 -30.15
N ASN A 478 -3.65 11.18 -30.20
CA ASN A 478 -2.93 11.79 -31.30
C ASN A 478 -1.83 10.86 -31.81
N SER A 479 -2.09 10.22 -32.95
CA SER A 479 -1.12 9.39 -33.69
C SER A 479 -0.47 10.15 -34.85
N ARG A 480 -0.77 11.44 -35.02
CA ARG A 480 -0.45 12.13 -36.25
C ARG A 480 1.05 12.41 -36.40
N ASP A 481 1.75 11.58 -37.15
CA ASP A 481 3.21 11.66 -37.32
C ASP A 481 3.68 11.77 -38.80
N ARG A 482 2.77 11.56 -39.76
CA ARG A 482 3.03 11.52 -41.21
C ARG A 482 3.74 10.26 -41.70
N ALA A 483 4.06 9.30 -40.83
CA ALA A 483 4.37 7.93 -41.18
C ALA A 483 3.07 7.16 -41.51
N LYS A 484 3.09 5.82 -41.64
CA LYS A 484 2.01 5.01 -42.26
C LYS A 484 1.78 3.69 -41.55
N ASN A 485 1.49 3.68 -40.25
CA ASN A 485 1.63 2.43 -39.51
C ASN A 485 0.87 2.36 -38.19
N ASP A 486 0.13 3.39 -37.78
CA ASP A 486 -0.44 3.37 -36.43
C ASP A 486 -1.80 2.64 -36.39
N THR A 487 -2.07 2.09 -35.22
CA THR A 487 -3.31 1.41 -34.85
C THR A 487 -3.93 2.19 -33.70
N VAL A 488 -5.03 2.88 -33.96
CA VAL A 488 -5.73 3.73 -33.00
C VAL A 488 -7.07 3.14 -32.63
N ASN A 489 -7.34 3.01 -31.33
CA ASN A 489 -8.62 2.60 -30.80
C ASN A 489 -9.00 3.43 -29.56
N GLY A 490 -10.03 4.26 -29.65
CA GLY A 490 -10.51 5.02 -28.47
C GLY A 490 -11.03 4.11 -27.36
N GLY A 491 -11.62 2.96 -27.68
CA GLY A 491 -12.31 2.12 -26.71
C GLY A 491 -13.73 2.60 -26.41
N PRO A 492 -14.35 2.15 -25.30
CA PRO A 492 -15.60 2.73 -24.82
C PRO A 492 -15.49 4.19 -24.37
N GLY A 493 -16.14 5.11 -25.08
CA GLY A 493 -16.07 6.51 -24.72
C GLY A 493 -16.59 7.44 -25.80
N THR A 494 -16.47 8.74 -25.55
CA THR A 494 -16.56 9.78 -26.58
C THR A 494 -15.14 10.27 -26.80
N ASP A 495 -14.46 9.67 -27.78
CA ASP A 495 -13.02 9.80 -27.94
C ASP A 495 -12.68 10.65 -29.16
N ALA A 496 -11.80 11.61 -28.98
CA ALA A 496 -11.33 12.51 -30.02
C ALA A 496 -9.97 12.06 -30.53
N CYS A 497 -9.93 11.55 -31.76
CA CYS A 497 -8.70 11.06 -32.37
C CYS A 497 -8.18 12.03 -33.45
N THR A 498 -6.95 12.49 -33.30
CA THR A 498 -6.20 13.22 -34.32
C THR A 498 -5.26 12.26 -35.02
N THR A 499 -5.62 11.85 -36.22
CA THR A 499 -4.90 10.87 -37.03
C THR A 499 -4.53 11.46 -38.39
N ASP A 500 -3.81 10.69 -39.20
CA ASP A 500 -3.72 10.98 -40.63
C ASP A 500 -4.33 9.89 -41.53
N THR A 501 -4.32 10.12 -42.83
CA THR A 501 -4.95 9.23 -43.83
C THR A 501 -4.27 7.85 -43.98
N ARG A 502 -3.21 7.57 -43.23
CA ARG A 502 -2.28 6.46 -43.46
C ARG A 502 -2.23 5.46 -42.32
N GLU A 503 -3.11 5.60 -41.33
CA GLU A 503 -3.22 4.63 -40.24
C GLU A 503 -3.59 3.24 -40.75
N VAL A 504 -3.08 2.23 -40.06
CA VAL A 504 -3.44 0.82 -40.27
C VAL A 504 -4.88 0.61 -39.86
N SER A 505 -5.30 1.18 -38.72
CA SER A 505 -6.70 1.17 -38.32
C SER A 505 -7.04 2.31 -37.36
N ILE A 506 -8.29 2.75 -37.44
CA ILE A 506 -8.89 3.71 -36.52
C ILE A 506 -10.24 3.13 -36.08
N ARG A 507 -10.46 2.98 -34.78
CA ARG A 507 -11.69 2.47 -34.19
C ARG A 507 -12.10 3.33 -33.01
N SER A 508 -13.41 3.40 -32.76
CA SER A 508 -13.99 4.13 -31.62
C SER A 508 -13.47 5.57 -31.50
N CYS A 509 -13.51 6.32 -32.59
CA CYS A 509 -13.11 7.73 -32.63
C CYS A 509 -14.26 8.53 -33.26
N GLU A 510 -14.58 9.69 -32.70
CA GLU A 510 -15.62 10.61 -33.21
C GLU A 510 -15.11 11.62 -34.25
#